data_AF-A0A6B2SYQ0-F1
#
_entry.id   AF-A0A6B2SYQ0-F1
#
_cell.length_a   1.000
_cell.length_b   1.000
_cell.length_c   1.000
_cell.angle_alpha   90.00
_cell.angle_beta   90.00
_cell.angle_gamma   90.00
#
_symmetry.space_group_name_H-M   'P 1'
#
loop_
_entity.id
_entity.type
_entity.pdbx_description
1 polymer ?
#
loop_
_entity_poly.entity_id
_entity_poly.type
_entity_poly.pdbx_seq_one_letter_code
_entity_poly.pdbx_strand_id
1 'polypeptide(L)'
;MTAPRATKSKRPAPKIRENLPAPQTPEGQLFCYTPYEAAKWTPYSGRTLADMIAAREIDYVRNDRDNYLTGAQIIALVEKHTVRPFKKSTVTKSAA
;
A
#
# COMPACT_ATOMS: atom_id res chain seq x y z
N MET A 1 22.81 3.89 -34.34
CA MET A 1 22.53 3.04 -33.16
C MET A 1 21.24 3.53 -32.52
N THR A 2 20.20 2.69 -32.43
CA THR A 2 18.88 3.09 -31.92
C THR A 2 18.65 2.43 -30.56
N ALA A 3 18.43 3.24 -29.52
CA ALA A 3 18.23 2.77 -28.15
C ALA A 3 16.88 2.01 -27.99
N PRO A 4 16.81 0.93 -27.20
CA PRO A 4 15.56 0.23 -26.94
C PRO A 4 14.64 1.12 -26.10
N ARG A 5 13.51 1.52 -26.68
CA ARG A 5 12.44 2.27 -26.03
C ARG A 5 11.80 1.38 -24.95
N ALA A 6 11.94 1.76 -23.69
CA ALA A 6 11.29 1.09 -22.56
C ALA A 6 9.78 1.06 -22.78
N THR A 7 9.24 -0.10 -23.16
CA THR A 7 7.81 -0.35 -23.22
C THR A 7 7.30 -0.33 -21.78
N LYS A 8 6.62 0.76 -21.41
CA LYS A 8 5.89 0.85 -20.14
C LYS A 8 4.86 -0.29 -20.14
N SER A 9 5.19 -1.40 -19.50
CA SER A 9 4.28 -2.53 -19.30
C SER A 9 3.03 -1.99 -18.64
N LYS A 10 1.95 -1.90 -19.43
CA LYS A 10 0.63 -1.46 -19.00
C LYS A 10 0.02 -2.63 -18.23
N ARG A 11 0.55 -2.92 -17.03
CA ARG A 11 -0.04 -3.92 -16.15
C ARG A 11 -1.51 -3.50 -15.93
N PRO A 12 -2.47 -4.41 -16.16
CA PRO A 12 -3.87 -4.09 -15.92
C PRO A 12 -4.04 -3.61 -14.48
N ALA A 13 -4.90 -2.61 -14.29
CA ALA A 13 -5.21 -2.12 -12.95
C ALA A 13 -5.67 -3.32 -12.11
N PRO A 14 -5.08 -3.53 -10.92
CA PRO A 14 -5.42 -4.65 -10.07
C PRO A 14 -6.90 -4.53 -9.68
N LYS A 15 -7.64 -5.62 -9.86
CA LYS A 15 -9.09 -5.66 -9.63
C LYS A 15 -9.33 -5.69 -8.12
N ILE A 16 -9.60 -4.53 -7.53
CA ILE A 16 -9.91 -4.38 -6.10
C ILE A 16 -11.28 -5.04 -5.83
N ARG A 17 -11.34 -5.95 -4.86
CA ARG A 17 -12.62 -6.56 -4.45
C ARG A 17 -13.52 -5.53 -3.76
N GLU A 18 -14.82 -5.50 -4.06
CA GLU A 18 -15.73 -4.49 -3.50
C GLU A 18 -16.14 -4.77 -2.04
N ASN A 19 -16.25 -6.05 -1.67
CA ASN A 19 -16.61 -6.49 -0.31
C ASN A 19 -15.37 -6.95 0.46
N LEU A 20 -14.55 -5.99 0.88
CA LEU A 20 -13.39 -6.28 1.72
C LEU A 20 -13.74 -6.01 3.20
N PRO A 21 -13.52 -6.97 4.11
CA PRO A 21 -13.69 -6.72 5.54
C PRO A 21 -12.76 -5.59 5.97
N ALA A 22 -13.15 -4.78 6.95
CA ALA A 22 -12.26 -3.75 7.47
C ALA A 22 -11.13 -4.44 8.27
N PRO A 23 -9.86 -4.01 8.14
CA PRO A 23 -8.74 -4.68 8.79
C PRO A 23 -8.86 -4.70 10.33
N GLN A 24 -9.62 -3.76 10.91
CA GLN A 24 -9.94 -3.65 12.34
C GLN A 24 -10.96 -4.69 12.85
N THR A 25 -11.71 -5.35 11.98
CA THR A 25 -12.62 -6.43 12.40
C THR A 25 -11.84 -7.73 12.60
N PRO A 26 -12.31 -8.65 13.47
CA PRO A 26 -11.65 -9.94 13.67
C PRO A 26 -11.54 -10.75 12.36
N GLU A 27 -12.52 -10.65 11.47
CA GLU A 27 -12.48 -11.26 10.14
C GLU A 27 -11.42 -10.61 9.24
N GLY A 28 -11.31 -9.28 9.28
CA GLY A 28 -10.31 -8.54 8.51
C GLY A 28 -8.89 -8.79 8.97
N GLN A 29 -8.65 -9.03 10.27
CA GLN A 29 -7.32 -9.34 10.79
C GLN A 29 -6.70 -10.57 10.14
N LEU A 30 -7.52 -11.59 9.84
CA LEU A 30 -7.11 -12.84 9.20
C LEU A 30 -7.22 -12.80 7.66
N PHE A 31 -7.85 -11.77 7.11
CA PHE A 31 -8.04 -11.65 5.68
C PHE A 31 -6.75 -11.23 4.97
N CYS A 32 -6.49 -11.82 3.79
CA CYS A 32 -5.35 -11.51 2.95
C CYS A 32 -5.73 -10.43 1.92
N TYR A 33 -5.22 -9.21 2.12
CA TYR A 33 -5.41 -8.08 1.21
C TYR A 33 -4.23 -7.98 0.24
N THR A 34 -4.51 -7.70 -1.02
CA THR A 34 -3.45 -7.27 -1.93
C THR A 34 -2.92 -5.89 -1.52
N PRO A 35 -1.70 -5.49 -1.93
CA PRO A 35 -1.16 -4.15 -1.65
C PRO A 35 -2.09 -3.04 -2.13
N TYR A 36 -2.82 -3.28 -3.23
CA TYR A 36 -3.75 -2.32 -3.80
C TYR A 36 -5.08 -2.23 -3.04
N GLU A 37 -5.52 -3.33 -2.45
CA GLU A 37 -6.67 -3.31 -1.54
C GLU A 37 -6.29 -2.62 -0.23
N ALA A 38 -5.13 -2.98 0.34
CA ALA A 38 -4.59 -2.39 1.56
C ALA A 38 -4.43 -0.86 1.47
N ALA A 39 -4.24 -0.30 0.28
CA ALA A 39 -4.16 1.14 0.03
C ALA A 39 -5.40 1.91 0.51
N LYS A 40 -6.57 1.26 0.64
CA LYS A 40 -7.80 1.91 1.15
C LYS A 40 -7.72 2.25 2.64
N TRP A 41 -6.90 1.52 3.40
CA TRP A 41 -6.80 1.68 4.86
C TRP A 41 -5.43 2.18 5.32
N THR A 42 -4.47 2.33 4.41
CA THR A 42 -3.11 2.81 4.73
C THR A 42 -2.89 4.20 4.13
N PRO A 43 -1.94 4.98 4.66
CA PRO A 43 -1.56 6.27 4.06
C PRO A 43 -0.75 6.12 2.76
N TYR A 44 -0.57 4.90 2.25
CA TYR A 44 0.30 4.59 1.11
C TYR A 44 -0.50 4.15 -0.10
N SER A 45 0.00 4.46 -1.29
CA SER A 45 -0.56 3.91 -2.52
C SER A 45 -0.25 2.41 -2.61
N GLY A 46 -1.10 1.66 -3.31
CA GLY A 46 -0.86 0.22 -3.50
C GLY A 46 0.46 -0.11 -4.19
N ARG A 47 0.97 0.83 -5.00
CA ARG A 47 2.29 0.70 -5.61
C ARG A 47 3.41 0.91 -4.59
N THR A 48 3.29 1.93 -3.75
CA THR A 48 4.23 2.16 -2.65
C THR A 48 4.30 0.96 -1.71
N LEU A 49 3.15 0.37 -1.38
CA LEU A 49 3.11 -0.86 -0.58
C LEU A 49 3.79 -2.03 -1.29
N ALA A 50 3.56 -2.21 -2.59
CA ALA A 50 4.24 -3.24 -3.37
C ALA A 50 5.76 -3.03 -3.42
N ASP A 51 6.22 -1.78 -3.54
CA ASP A 51 7.64 -1.43 -3.53
C ASP A 51 8.26 -1.67 -2.13
N MET A 52 7.56 -1.31 -1.05
CA MET A 52 7.97 -1.60 0.34
C MET A 52 8.09 -3.10 0.61
N ILE A 53 7.16 -3.91 0.07
CA ILE A 53 7.22 -5.37 0.15
C ILE A 53 8.43 -5.91 -0.62
N ALA A 54 8.66 -5.39 -1.84
CA ALA A 54 9.81 -5.80 -2.65
C ALA A 54 11.14 -5.44 -1.97
N ALA A 55 11.20 -4.30 -1.29
CA ALA A 55 12.33 -3.86 -0.48
C ALA A 55 12.43 -4.55 0.89
N ARG A 56 11.43 -5.37 1.28
CA ARG A 56 11.31 -6.03 2.59
C ARG A 56 11.28 -5.04 3.78
N GLU A 57 10.72 -3.85 3.56
CA GLU A 57 10.54 -2.85 4.63
C GLU A 57 9.36 -3.17 5.55
N ILE A 58 8.38 -3.93 5.03
CA ILE A 58 7.15 -4.28 5.75
C ILE A 58 6.92 -5.78 5.70
N ASP A 59 6.33 -6.32 6.77
CA ASP A 59 5.93 -7.73 6.82
C ASP A 59 4.79 -8.00 5.83
N TYR A 60 4.88 -9.14 5.15
CA TYR A 60 3.89 -9.57 4.17
C TYR A 60 3.73 -11.08 4.21
N VAL A 61 2.58 -11.56 3.75
CA VAL A 61 2.30 -12.96 3.53
C VAL A 61 2.52 -13.27 2.06
N ARG A 62 3.39 -14.23 1.76
CA ARG A 62 3.58 -14.72 0.39
C ARG A 62 2.65 -15.89 0.14
N ASN A 63 1.80 -15.79 -0.88
CA ASN A 63 1.00 -16.92 -1.35
C ASN A 63 1.38 -17.21 -2.81
N ASP A 64 2.26 -18.18 -2.98
CA ASP A 64 2.81 -18.63 -4.26
C ASP A 64 3.50 -17.50 -5.07
N ARG A 65 2.71 -16.80 -5.89
CA ARG A 65 3.15 -15.80 -6.86
C ARG A 65 2.82 -14.36 -6.43
N ASP A 66 1.92 -14.20 -5.47
CA ASP A 66 1.42 -12.91 -5.04
C ASP A 66 1.79 -12.62 -3.58
N ASN A 67 2.04 -11.35 -3.29
CA ASN A 67 2.30 -10.87 -1.94
C ASN A 67 1.04 -10.20 -1.40
N TYR A 68 0.68 -10.55 -0.17
CA TYR A 68 -0.50 -10.07 0.53
C TYR A 68 -0.12 -9.45 1.87
N LEU A 69 -1.00 -8.61 2.38
CA LEU A 69 -0.94 -8.02 3.71
C LEU A 69 -2.14 -8.54 4.50
N THR A 70 -1.93 -8.91 5.75
CA THR A 70 -3.06 -9.23 6.65
C THR A 70 -3.64 -7.96 7.25
N GLY A 71 -4.88 -8.00 7.75
CA GLY A 71 -5.46 -6.86 8.45
C GLY A 71 -4.62 -6.44 9.67
N ALA A 72 -4.04 -7.40 10.39
CA ALA A 72 -3.14 -7.12 11.50
C ALA A 72 -1.87 -6.36 11.05
N GLN A 73 -1.28 -6.73 9.91
CA GLN A 73 -0.11 -6.03 9.34
C GLN A 73 -0.48 -4.62 8.88
N ILE A 74 -1.67 -4.45 8.27
CA ILE A 74 -2.19 -3.14 7.88
C ILE A 74 -2.37 -2.24 9.11
N ILE A 75 -2.97 -2.74 10.18
CA ILE A 75 -3.12 -1.99 11.43
C ILE A 75 -1.75 -1.61 12.00
N ALA A 76 -0.83 -2.56 12.12
CA ALA A 76 0.50 -2.30 12.65
C ALA A 76 1.26 -1.25 11.81
N LEU A 77 1.11 -1.28 10.48
CA LEU A 77 1.65 -0.26 9.58
C LEU A 77 1.01 1.11 9.82
N VAL A 78 -0.31 1.16 9.93
CA VAL A 78 -1.06 2.39 10.19
C VAL A 78 -0.72 2.95 11.55
N GLU A 79 -0.60 2.14 12.60
CA GLU A 79 -0.20 2.58 13.94
C GLU A 79 1.21 3.17 13.95
N LYS A 80 2.18 2.46 13.32
CA LYS A 80 3.56 2.96 13.19
C LYS A 80 3.64 4.33 12.50
N HIS A 81 2.74 4.60 11.54
CA HIS A 81 2.77 5.83 10.74
C HIS A 81 1.79 6.93 11.19
N THR A 82 0.65 6.57 11.80
CA THR A 82 -0.37 7.49 12.34
C THR A 82 0.10 8.15 13.63
N VAL A 83 1.06 7.56 14.34
CA VAL A 83 1.70 8.21 15.50
C VAL A 83 2.65 9.36 15.09
N ARG A 84 2.80 9.68 13.80
CA ARG A 84 3.46 10.94 13.42
C ARG A 84 2.50 12.12 13.64
N PRO A 85 2.74 12.99 14.65
CA PRO A 85 1.94 14.17 14.83
C PRO A 85 2.06 15.00 13.57
N PHE A 86 0.92 15.45 13.05
CA PHE A 86 0.78 16.38 11.94
C PHE A 86 2.01 17.27 11.75
N LYS A 87 2.92 16.90 10.84
CA LYS A 87 3.84 17.88 10.27
C LYS A 87 2.95 18.79 9.44
N LYS A 88 2.46 19.86 10.07
CA LYS A 88 1.79 20.97 9.39
C LYS A 88 2.69 21.34 8.22
N SER A 89 2.22 21.07 7.01
CA SER A 89 2.80 21.61 5.80
C SER A 89 2.71 23.12 5.95
N THR A 90 3.81 23.79 6.25
CA THR A 90 3.91 25.23 6.07
C THR A 90 3.76 25.48 4.58
N VAL A 91 2.52 25.73 4.17
CA VAL A 91 2.22 26.37 2.88
C VAL A 91 2.81 27.77 3.00
N THR A 92 4.07 27.93 2.58
CA THR A 92 4.64 29.23 2.28
C THR A 92 3.94 29.72 1.03
N LYS A 93 2.83 30.45 1.21
CA LYS A 93 2.17 31.18 0.14
C LYS A 93 3.03 32.42 -0.14
N SER A 94 4.00 32.27 -1.02
CA SER A 94 4.72 33.39 -1.62
C SER A 94 3.73 34.17 -2.50
N ALA A 95 3.28 35.33 -2.03
CA ALA A 95 2.69 36.40 -2.82
C ALA A 95 3.20 37.68 -2.15
N ALA A 96 4.26 38.27 -2.70
CA ALA A 96 4.22 39.34 -3.70
C ALA A 96 3.83 40.67 -3.04
#